data_AF-K7ZAI5-F1
#
_entry.id   AF-K7ZAI5-F1
#
_cell.length_a   1.000
_cell.length_b   1.000
_cell.length_c   1.000
_cell.angle_alpha   90.00
_cell.angle_beta   90.00
_cell.angle_gamma   90.00
#
_symmetry.space_group_name_H-M   'P 1'
#
loop_
_entity.id
_entity.type
_entity.pdbx_description
1 polymer ?
#
loop_
_entity_poly.entity_id
_entity_poly.type
_entity_poly.pdbx_seq_one_letter_code
_entity_poly.pdbx_strand_id
1 'polypeptide(L)'
;MKIEGQVAMRKGFEEEIEKFNKSNSDKIKVIPYVAGEGRKGILNQTTQLDDALKKTPNVIVIQPTDNSALARGLQEANTKGIPVIAYDQYIVNGNLASFLTSDNYQGGRDNGDYIEKTFEKGTTIRIVVFEYPQVSSTMDRVDGFFDSLREHSRNFKVLKRYQAVDPASGEVAVKQFLKDFPEKGSVDLILTVNDGGGITIVKSLWEKKRTEIRHATFDGDPESVENIKNKRLTIIDSAQFCAELGRETARNLIAYLKKEKVPTKKLVPTFPVTAQSVKDYPGWMGRPSSKYVTVTPEKTPVPVKTKSIPTSSTNRLIVKIGVAPLCPYLCEKGPGVWGGYIYDILKGIAQEHGFILQMESIANTRLVSNLLSRKVNYIIVPSYMVRYLPNIRIVGPDLGMSYLGALVPLNYKDSLIDSESISTKKIVYADVGSEGSAEVFSTSGGSRVIKLTGSDVADRMIKMINDRRVDLALGDYNLLSYSMGRKVGVNLKLVPTSLTGFSSLVLVSVPKEPEFGSVPQHLQNWFLQARQSGELESILNKYNLKDWHLMSQD
;
A
#
# COMPACT_ATOMS: atom_id res chain seq x y z
N MET A 1 -11.15 5.46 23.48
CA MET A 1 -10.24 4.98 22.43
C MET A 1 -9.27 4.05 23.14
N LYS A 2 -9.24 2.75 22.81
CA LYS A 2 -8.41 1.78 23.54
C LYS A 2 -7.07 1.51 22.85
N ILE A 3 -6.83 2.08 21.66
CA ILE A 3 -5.55 1.99 20.95
C ILE A 3 -4.61 3.09 21.45
N GLU A 4 -3.66 2.72 22.31
CA GLU A 4 -2.79 3.66 23.02
C GLU A 4 -1.90 4.50 22.10
N GLY A 5 -1.36 3.91 21.02
CA GLY A 5 -0.60 4.64 20.00
C GLY A 5 -1.41 5.77 19.36
N GLN A 6 -2.68 5.52 19.02
CA GLN A 6 -3.57 6.56 18.47
C GLN A 6 -3.90 7.64 19.51
N VAL A 7 -4.01 7.26 20.79
CA VAL A 7 -4.15 8.23 21.88
C VAL A 7 -2.91 9.11 21.99
N ALA A 8 -1.71 8.56 21.83
CA ALA A 8 -0.46 9.34 21.78
C ALA A 8 -0.43 10.30 20.58
N MET A 9 -0.85 9.86 19.39
CA MET A 9 -1.02 10.74 18.21
C MET A 9 -1.94 11.93 18.53
N ARG A 10 -3.14 11.66 19.06
CA ARG A 10 -4.08 12.72 19.45
C ARG A 10 -3.48 13.68 20.48
N LYS A 11 -2.81 13.17 21.52
CA LYS A 11 -2.16 14.01 22.54
C LYS A 11 -1.12 14.93 21.91
N GLY A 12 -0.25 14.40 21.05
CA GLY A 12 0.74 15.21 20.33
C GLY A 12 0.09 16.30 19.46
N PHE A 13 -1.00 15.98 18.77
CA PHE A 13 -1.77 16.98 18.03
C PHE A 13 -2.31 18.09 18.95
N GLU A 14 -3.00 17.72 20.03
CA GLU A 14 -3.59 18.66 20.99
C GLU A 14 -2.53 19.54 21.68
N GLU A 15 -1.37 18.98 22.03
CA GLU A 15 -0.21 19.70 22.60
C GLU A 15 0.24 20.88 21.72
N GLU A 16 0.41 20.67 20.42
CA GLU A 16 0.87 21.73 19.50
C GLU A 16 -0.23 22.77 19.23
N ILE A 17 -1.50 22.36 19.19
CA ILE A 17 -2.63 23.31 19.08
C ILE A 17 -2.74 24.17 20.33
N GLU A 18 -2.59 23.58 21.53
CA GLU A 18 -2.59 24.33 22.78
C GLU A 18 -1.43 25.33 22.82
N LYS A 19 -0.23 24.90 22.41
CA LYS A 19 0.94 25.78 22.29
C LYS A 19 0.68 26.95 21.34
N PHE A 20 0.13 26.69 20.16
CA PHE A 20 -0.25 27.73 19.21
C PHE A 20 -1.26 28.71 19.83
N ASN A 21 -2.33 28.18 20.44
CA ASN A 21 -3.37 28.97 21.07
C ASN A 21 -2.88 29.81 22.25
N LYS A 22 -1.85 29.39 22.98
CA LYS A 22 -1.26 30.20 24.06
C LYS A 22 -0.49 31.41 23.53
N SER A 23 0.16 31.26 22.37
CA SER A 23 1.08 32.27 21.82
C SER A 23 0.47 33.21 20.77
N ASN A 24 -0.78 32.99 20.33
CA ASN A 24 -1.38 33.76 19.23
C ASN A 24 -2.75 34.32 19.63
N SER A 25 -3.16 35.45 19.05
CA SER A 25 -4.51 36.03 19.24
C SER A 25 -5.58 35.15 18.59
N ASP A 26 -5.31 34.70 17.38
CA ASP A 26 -6.19 33.79 16.64
C ASP A 26 -6.12 32.39 17.26
N LYS A 27 -7.29 31.84 17.59
CA LYS A 27 -7.40 30.54 18.26
C LYS A 27 -7.96 29.49 17.31
N ILE A 28 -7.37 28.30 17.36
CA ILE A 28 -7.91 27.10 16.75
C ILE A 28 -8.80 26.40 17.76
N LYS A 29 -10.10 26.27 17.43
CA LYS A 29 -11.06 25.48 18.22
C LYS A 29 -11.16 24.08 17.63
N VAL A 30 -10.75 23.07 18.38
CA VAL A 30 -10.87 21.65 17.99
C VAL A 30 -12.24 21.12 18.39
N ILE A 31 -12.94 20.47 17.45
CA ILE A 31 -14.19 19.75 17.70
C ILE A 31 -13.91 18.25 17.54
N PRO A 32 -13.67 17.51 18.63
CA PRO A 32 -13.21 16.13 18.54
C PRO A 32 -14.36 15.15 18.22
N TYR A 33 -14.04 14.13 17.43
CA TYR A 33 -14.85 12.93 17.21
C TYR A 33 -14.00 11.69 17.48
N VAL A 34 -14.63 10.62 17.97
CA VAL A 34 -13.96 9.34 18.21
C VAL A 34 -14.75 8.24 17.51
N ALA A 35 -14.16 7.65 16.48
CA ALA A 35 -14.80 6.62 15.66
C ALA A 35 -15.06 5.33 16.46
N GLY A 36 -14.05 4.88 17.21
CA GLY A 36 -14.02 3.55 17.81
C GLY A 36 -13.19 2.58 16.97
N GLU A 37 -13.42 1.29 17.13
CA GLU A 37 -12.57 0.22 16.61
C GLU A 37 -13.37 -0.75 15.74
N GLY A 38 -12.67 -1.46 14.85
CA GLY A 38 -13.23 -2.45 13.94
C GLY A 38 -14.34 -1.90 13.05
N ARG A 39 -15.21 -2.81 12.59
CA ARG A 39 -16.31 -2.50 11.67
C ARG A 39 -17.22 -1.37 12.17
N LYS A 40 -17.57 -1.39 13.47
CA LYS A 40 -18.41 -0.34 14.08
C LYS A 40 -17.71 1.02 14.04
N GLY A 41 -16.39 1.07 14.28
CA GLY A 41 -15.59 2.27 14.18
C GLY A 41 -15.63 2.89 12.77
N ILE A 42 -15.48 2.05 11.74
CA ILE A 42 -15.53 2.47 10.34
C ILE A 42 -16.88 3.11 9.99
N LEU A 43 -17.98 2.44 10.36
CA LEU A 43 -19.33 2.95 10.12
C LEU A 43 -19.62 4.24 10.90
N ASN A 44 -19.17 4.30 12.17
CA ASN A 44 -19.29 5.51 12.98
C ASN A 44 -18.55 6.70 12.35
N GLN A 45 -17.32 6.50 11.88
CA GLN A 45 -16.52 7.58 11.32
C GLN A 45 -17.14 8.15 10.04
N THR A 46 -17.78 7.31 9.23
CA THR A 46 -18.52 7.74 8.04
C THR A 46 -19.65 8.72 8.42
N THR A 47 -20.45 8.38 9.44
CA THR A 47 -21.50 9.27 9.97
C THR A 47 -20.93 10.53 10.60
N GLN A 48 -19.83 10.42 11.36
CA GLN A 48 -19.17 11.57 11.99
C GLN A 48 -18.62 12.55 10.95
N LEU A 49 -18.10 12.06 9.83
CA LEU A 49 -17.65 12.89 8.73
C LEU A 49 -18.82 13.64 8.08
N ASP A 50 -19.94 12.98 7.83
CA ASP A 50 -21.17 13.63 7.33
C ASP A 50 -21.67 14.72 8.30
N ASP A 51 -21.63 14.46 9.60
CA ASP A 51 -22.03 15.44 10.62
C ASP A 51 -21.04 16.60 10.75
N ALA A 52 -19.74 16.34 10.64
CA ALA A 52 -18.72 17.37 10.59
C ALA A 52 -18.94 18.29 9.37
N LEU A 53 -19.24 17.73 8.21
CA LEU A 53 -19.49 18.50 6.98
C LEU A 53 -20.70 19.43 7.08
N LYS A 54 -21.74 19.06 7.85
CA LYS A 54 -22.90 19.94 8.11
C LYS A 54 -22.55 21.14 8.99
N LYS A 55 -21.50 21.04 9.81
CA LYS A 55 -21.02 22.12 10.69
C LYS A 55 -20.09 23.10 9.98
N THR A 56 -19.83 22.90 8.68
CA THR A 56 -19.02 23.78 7.82
C THR A 56 -17.68 24.23 8.46
N PRO A 57 -16.85 23.29 8.94
CA PRO A 57 -15.57 23.62 9.56
C PRO A 57 -14.60 24.22 8.54
N ASN A 58 -13.64 25.01 9.03
CA ASN A 58 -12.59 25.59 8.17
C ASN A 58 -11.65 24.51 7.59
N VAL A 59 -11.36 23.46 8.35
CA VAL A 59 -10.52 22.33 7.97
C VAL A 59 -11.01 21.09 8.70
N ILE A 60 -10.93 19.93 8.06
CA ILE A 60 -11.12 18.62 8.70
C ILE A 60 -9.75 17.97 8.85
N VAL A 61 -9.39 17.57 10.08
CA VAL A 61 -8.24 16.69 10.34
C VAL A 61 -8.77 15.32 10.69
N ILE A 62 -8.31 14.28 9.99
CA ILE A 62 -8.88 12.94 10.11
C ILE A 62 -7.79 11.86 10.14
N GLN A 63 -7.93 10.90 11.05
CA GLN A 63 -7.23 9.62 11.00
C GLN A 63 -8.18 8.59 10.39
N PRO A 64 -8.04 8.21 9.11
CA PRO A 64 -8.96 7.27 8.48
C PRO A 64 -8.95 5.92 9.19
N THR A 65 -10.15 5.38 9.48
CA THR A 65 -10.33 4.00 9.96
C THR A 65 -10.30 2.99 8.82
N ASP A 66 -10.51 3.44 7.60
CA ASP A 66 -10.47 2.64 6.37
C ASP A 66 -10.12 3.53 5.17
N ASN A 67 -9.31 3.01 4.24
CA ASN A 67 -8.84 3.78 3.08
C ASN A 67 -9.96 4.10 2.07
N SER A 68 -11.05 3.32 2.02
CA SER A 68 -12.13 3.44 1.02
C SER A 68 -13.44 4.01 1.56
N ALA A 69 -13.82 3.68 2.80
CA ALA A 69 -15.14 3.98 3.37
C ALA A 69 -15.44 5.49 3.43
N LEU A 70 -14.40 6.30 3.59
CA LEU A 70 -14.50 7.76 3.70
C LEU A 70 -14.44 8.48 2.35
N ALA A 71 -14.25 7.77 1.23
CA ALA A 71 -14.07 8.38 -0.08
C ALA A 71 -15.23 9.30 -0.48
N ARG A 72 -16.49 8.89 -0.22
CA ARG A 72 -17.67 9.73 -0.48
C ARG A 72 -17.62 11.03 0.33
N GLY A 73 -17.32 10.94 1.63
CA GLY A 73 -17.26 12.10 2.51
C GLY A 73 -16.12 13.05 2.12
N LEU A 74 -14.98 12.50 1.70
CA LEU A 74 -13.87 13.32 1.18
C LEU A 74 -14.27 14.07 -0.10
N GLN A 75 -14.93 13.40 -1.06
CA GLN A 75 -15.41 14.04 -2.29
C GLN A 75 -16.43 15.15 -1.98
N GLU A 76 -17.32 14.93 -1.01
CA GLU A 76 -18.27 15.94 -0.55
C GLU A 76 -17.55 17.14 0.09
N ALA A 77 -16.53 16.88 0.93
CA ALA A 77 -15.68 17.92 1.51
C ALA A 77 -15.02 18.76 0.41
N ASN A 78 -14.42 18.12 -0.58
CA ASN A 78 -13.78 18.79 -1.72
C ASN A 78 -14.77 19.64 -2.52
N THR A 79 -15.98 19.13 -2.77
CA THR A 79 -17.05 19.88 -3.47
C THR A 79 -17.50 21.11 -2.68
N LYS A 80 -17.51 21.02 -1.34
CA LYS A 80 -17.82 22.15 -0.44
C LYS A 80 -16.65 23.11 -0.23
N GLY A 81 -15.48 22.84 -0.83
CA GLY A 81 -14.27 23.62 -0.61
C GLY A 81 -13.69 23.47 0.81
N ILE A 82 -14.07 22.41 1.55
CA ILE A 82 -13.55 22.12 2.88
C ILE A 82 -12.28 21.27 2.73
N PRO A 83 -11.10 21.80 3.09
CA PRO A 83 -9.86 21.05 3.03
C PRO A 83 -9.83 19.93 4.08
N VAL A 84 -9.26 18.80 3.68
CA VAL A 84 -9.10 17.61 4.53
C VAL A 84 -7.62 17.29 4.66
N ILE A 85 -7.10 17.26 5.89
CA ILE A 85 -5.77 16.77 6.21
C ILE A 85 -5.93 15.37 6.82
N ALA A 86 -5.35 14.36 6.16
CA ALA A 86 -5.34 13.01 6.70
C ALA A 86 -4.02 12.75 7.44
N TYR A 87 -4.04 11.86 8.43
CA TYR A 87 -2.82 11.32 9.01
C TYR A 87 -2.95 9.83 9.35
N ASP A 88 -1.80 9.17 9.53
CA ASP A 88 -1.61 7.73 9.73
C ASP A 88 -1.95 6.90 8.48
N GLN A 89 -3.14 7.10 7.92
CA GLN A 89 -3.65 6.45 6.71
C GLN A 89 -4.23 7.48 5.73
N TYR A 90 -4.25 7.17 4.44
CA TYR A 90 -4.87 8.02 3.41
C TYR A 90 -6.34 7.66 3.15
N ILE A 91 -7.06 8.50 2.42
CA ILE A 91 -8.40 8.22 1.89
C ILE A 91 -8.31 8.26 0.37
N VAL A 92 -8.83 7.24 -0.33
CA VAL A 92 -8.80 7.20 -1.80
C VAL A 92 -9.88 8.06 -2.44
N ASN A 93 -9.71 8.32 -3.73
CA ASN A 93 -10.72 8.90 -4.62
C ASN A 93 -11.20 10.32 -4.25
N GLY A 94 -10.38 11.09 -3.54
CA GLY A 94 -10.56 12.53 -3.35
C GLY A 94 -9.21 13.23 -3.16
N ASN A 95 -9.26 14.54 -2.92
CA ASN A 95 -8.07 15.38 -2.77
C ASN A 95 -7.85 15.70 -1.28
N LEU A 96 -6.67 15.35 -0.78
CA LEU A 96 -6.23 15.75 0.56
C LEU A 96 -5.38 17.01 0.46
N ALA A 97 -5.58 17.96 1.37
CA ALA A 97 -4.75 19.15 1.50
C ALA A 97 -3.33 18.79 1.97
N SER A 98 -3.22 17.76 2.80
CA SER A 98 -1.96 17.14 3.22
C SER A 98 -2.24 15.74 3.78
N PHE A 99 -1.27 14.85 3.68
CA PHE A 99 -1.29 13.52 4.27
C PHE A 99 0.01 13.29 5.05
N LEU A 100 -0.10 12.91 6.32
CA LEU A 100 1.06 12.60 7.15
C LEU A 100 1.03 11.13 7.58
N THR A 101 2.11 10.40 7.43
CA THR A 101 2.19 9.01 7.92
C THR A 101 3.60 8.69 8.37
N SER A 102 3.76 7.60 9.13
CA SER A 102 5.08 7.07 9.38
C SER A 102 5.72 6.57 8.08
N ASP A 103 7.04 6.63 7.98
CA ASP A 103 7.79 6.01 6.88
C ASP A 103 7.77 4.48 7.05
N ASN A 104 6.63 3.89 6.70
CA ASN A 104 6.36 2.47 6.89
C ASN A 104 7.26 1.60 6.00
N TYR A 105 7.65 2.10 4.83
CA TYR A 105 8.60 1.44 3.94
C TYR A 105 10.01 1.44 4.55
N GLN A 106 10.47 2.57 5.09
CA GLN A 106 11.72 2.63 5.88
C GLN A 106 11.69 1.65 7.05
N GLY A 107 10.61 1.61 7.84
CA GLY A 107 10.50 0.63 8.92
C GLY A 107 10.58 -0.81 8.40
N GLY A 108 9.96 -1.10 7.26
CA GLY A 108 10.09 -2.40 6.59
C GLY A 108 11.55 -2.73 6.30
N ARG A 109 12.25 -1.79 5.68
CA ARG A 109 13.67 -1.92 5.35
C ARG A 109 14.55 -2.09 6.58
N ASP A 110 14.33 -1.31 7.63
CA ASP A 110 15.07 -1.41 8.89
C ASP A 110 14.97 -2.83 9.48
N ASN A 111 13.77 -3.40 9.48
CA ASN A 111 13.54 -4.79 9.85
C ASN A 111 14.30 -5.76 8.93
N GLY A 112 14.20 -5.58 7.62
CA GLY A 112 14.90 -6.42 6.63
C GLY A 112 16.42 -6.41 6.80
N ASP A 113 17.00 -5.22 6.96
CA ASP A 113 18.45 -5.00 7.10
C ASP A 113 18.99 -5.62 8.38
N TYR A 114 18.20 -5.59 9.46
CA TYR A 114 18.56 -6.24 10.71
C TYR A 114 18.45 -7.76 10.62
N ILE A 115 17.36 -8.27 10.03
CA ILE A 115 17.15 -9.70 9.85
C ILE A 115 18.22 -10.32 8.95
N GLU A 116 18.62 -9.64 7.89
CA GLU A 116 19.66 -10.11 6.98
C GLU A 116 20.98 -10.41 7.70
N LYS A 117 21.35 -9.57 8.66
CA LYS A 117 22.57 -9.69 9.47
C LYS A 117 22.45 -10.73 10.59
N THR A 118 21.21 -11.10 10.95
CA THR A 118 20.93 -12.02 12.06
C THR A 118 21.14 -13.49 11.67
N PHE A 119 21.06 -13.82 10.38
CA PHE A 119 21.22 -15.18 9.88
C PHE A 119 22.54 -15.36 9.13
N GLU A 120 23.16 -16.54 9.29
CA GLU A 120 24.37 -16.91 8.56
C GLU A 120 24.20 -16.74 7.04
N LYS A 121 25.27 -16.28 6.37
CA LYS A 121 25.28 -16.11 4.92
C LYS A 121 25.01 -17.44 4.22
N GLY A 122 24.19 -17.41 3.17
CA GLY A 122 23.81 -18.61 2.39
C GLY A 122 22.57 -19.34 2.91
N THR A 123 22.19 -19.15 4.19
CA THR A 123 20.97 -19.73 4.76
C THR A 123 19.72 -19.18 4.08
N THR A 124 18.79 -20.08 3.74
CA THR A 124 17.45 -19.69 3.29
C THR A 124 16.56 -19.49 4.51
N ILE A 125 16.12 -18.25 4.77
CA ILE A 125 15.25 -17.93 5.90
C ILE A 125 13.83 -18.42 5.58
N ARG A 126 13.25 -19.29 6.42
CA ARG A 126 11.85 -19.71 6.31
C ARG A 126 10.97 -18.77 7.11
N ILE A 127 10.18 -17.98 6.40
CA ILE A 127 9.43 -16.85 6.95
C ILE A 127 7.94 -17.17 6.94
N VAL A 128 7.26 -16.88 8.04
CA VAL A 128 5.80 -16.74 8.08
C VAL A 128 5.46 -15.27 8.28
N VAL A 129 4.46 -14.79 7.54
CA VAL A 129 4.03 -13.39 7.61
C VAL A 129 2.62 -13.31 8.18
N PHE A 130 2.41 -12.44 9.16
CA PHE A 130 1.09 -12.03 9.63
C PHE A 130 0.85 -10.59 9.16
N GLU A 131 -0.04 -10.44 8.18
CA GLU A 131 -0.23 -9.20 7.42
C GLU A 131 -1.69 -8.76 7.38
N TYR A 132 -1.96 -7.58 6.80
CA TYR A 132 -3.31 -7.09 6.62
C TYR A 132 -3.42 -6.20 5.38
N PRO A 133 -3.45 -6.79 4.17
CA PRO A 133 -3.22 -6.09 2.90
C PRO A 133 -4.21 -4.95 2.61
N GLN A 134 -5.35 -4.92 3.31
CA GLN A 134 -6.37 -3.88 3.22
C GLN A 134 -5.89 -2.51 3.75
N VAL A 135 -4.83 -2.48 4.58
CA VAL A 135 -4.29 -1.24 5.15
C VAL A 135 -2.94 -0.90 4.50
N SER A 136 -2.88 0.29 3.89
CA SER A 136 -1.69 0.81 3.20
C SER A 136 -0.37 0.68 3.98
N SER A 137 -0.31 1.14 5.23
CA SER A 137 0.91 1.11 6.04
C SER A 137 1.47 -0.30 6.23
N THR A 138 0.61 -1.30 6.34
CA THR A 138 1.04 -2.70 6.49
C THR A 138 1.71 -3.22 5.22
N MET A 139 1.29 -2.75 4.05
CA MET A 139 1.86 -3.19 2.78
C MET A 139 3.23 -2.56 2.56
N ASP A 140 3.38 -1.29 2.89
CA ASP A 140 4.67 -0.59 2.84
C ASP A 140 5.72 -1.28 3.72
N ARG A 141 5.32 -1.71 4.93
CA ARG A 141 6.17 -2.48 5.85
C ARG A 141 6.64 -3.80 5.26
N VAL A 142 5.71 -4.55 4.65
CA VAL A 142 6.03 -5.84 4.01
C VAL A 142 6.91 -5.64 2.78
N ASP A 143 6.60 -4.65 1.95
CA ASP A 143 7.35 -4.34 0.73
C ASP A 143 8.78 -3.93 1.08
N GLY A 144 8.98 -3.00 2.02
CA GLY A 144 10.31 -2.60 2.49
C GLY A 144 11.13 -3.74 3.08
N PHE A 145 10.47 -4.63 3.84
CA PHE A 145 11.14 -5.80 4.42
C PHE A 145 11.68 -6.74 3.35
N PHE A 146 10.85 -7.14 2.39
CA PHE A 146 11.28 -8.06 1.34
C PHE A 146 12.20 -7.40 0.31
N ASP A 147 12.06 -6.11 0.04
CA ASP A 147 12.99 -5.36 -0.81
C ASP A 147 14.38 -5.29 -0.19
N SER A 148 14.50 -5.02 1.11
CA SER A 148 15.78 -5.08 1.82
C SER A 148 16.44 -6.47 1.73
N LEU A 149 15.68 -7.56 1.97
CA LEU A 149 16.23 -8.92 1.83
C LEU A 149 16.70 -9.20 0.40
N ARG A 150 15.93 -8.77 -0.60
CA ARG A 150 16.35 -8.85 -2.01
C ARG A 150 17.63 -8.06 -2.24
N GLU A 151 17.74 -6.81 -1.75
CA GLU A 151 18.90 -5.90 -1.87
C GLU A 151 20.19 -6.55 -1.44
N HIS A 152 20.16 -7.19 -0.29
CA HIS A 152 21.30 -7.91 0.26
C HIS A 152 21.51 -9.31 -0.33
N SER A 153 20.77 -9.68 -1.38
CA SER A 153 20.82 -11.00 -2.02
C SER A 153 20.59 -12.14 -1.01
N ARG A 154 19.71 -11.91 -0.04
CA ARG A 154 19.38 -12.89 1.00
C ARG A 154 18.38 -13.91 0.46
N ASN A 155 18.69 -15.19 0.65
CA ASN A 155 17.75 -16.25 0.34
C ASN A 155 16.63 -16.29 1.39
N PHE A 156 15.38 -16.30 0.95
CA PHE A 156 14.23 -16.49 1.81
C PHE A 156 13.15 -17.31 1.12
N LYS A 157 12.28 -17.91 1.93
CA LYS A 157 11.07 -18.60 1.48
C LYS A 157 9.93 -18.22 2.42
N VAL A 158 8.90 -17.58 1.88
CA VAL A 158 7.65 -17.38 2.61
C VAL A 158 6.88 -18.69 2.61
N LEU A 159 6.70 -19.28 3.79
CA LEU A 159 6.05 -20.58 3.97
C LEU A 159 4.52 -20.45 3.93
N LYS A 160 3.99 -19.46 4.65
CA LYS A 160 2.55 -19.17 4.72
C LYS A 160 2.33 -17.74 5.20
N ARG A 161 1.14 -17.23 4.93
CA ARG A 161 0.67 -15.91 5.34
C ARG A 161 -0.64 -16.05 6.10
N TYR A 162 -0.84 -15.19 7.08
CA TYR A 162 -2.06 -15.11 7.88
C TYR A 162 -2.51 -13.66 7.99
N GLN A 163 -3.81 -13.43 8.21
CA GLN A 163 -4.31 -12.09 8.51
C GLN A 163 -4.32 -11.84 10.02
N ALA A 164 -3.58 -10.82 10.47
CA ALA A 164 -3.63 -10.33 11.85
C ALA A 164 -3.17 -8.87 11.93
N VAL A 165 -3.99 -8.04 12.57
CA VAL A 165 -3.72 -6.61 12.78
C VAL A 165 -4.12 -6.14 14.19
N ASP A 166 -4.85 -6.96 14.93
CA ASP A 166 -5.36 -6.68 16.26
C ASP A 166 -5.30 -7.96 17.11
N PRO A 167 -5.49 -7.88 18.43
CA PRO A 167 -5.36 -9.05 19.30
C PRO A 167 -6.31 -10.20 18.93
N ALA A 168 -7.56 -9.89 18.54
CA ALA A 168 -8.55 -10.92 18.22
C ALA A 168 -8.18 -11.66 16.92
N SER A 169 -7.80 -10.93 15.87
CA SER A 169 -7.29 -11.55 14.64
C SER A 169 -5.97 -12.31 14.88
N GLY A 170 -5.09 -11.79 15.74
CA GLY A 170 -3.86 -12.45 16.18
C GLY A 170 -4.09 -13.79 16.88
N GLU A 171 -5.09 -13.89 17.77
CA GLU A 171 -5.44 -15.15 18.44
C GLU A 171 -5.90 -16.24 17.46
N VAL A 172 -6.72 -15.86 16.47
CA VAL A 172 -7.19 -16.78 15.44
C VAL A 172 -6.02 -17.25 14.58
N ALA A 173 -5.21 -16.30 14.11
CA ALA A 173 -4.08 -16.56 13.24
C ALA A 173 -3.02 -17.45 13.92
N VAL A 174 -2.65 -17.18 15.18
CA VAL A 174 -1.62 -17.97 15.87
C VAL A 174 -2.07 -19.41 16.17
N LYS A 175 -3.36 -19.61 16.45
CA LYS A 175 -3.95 -20.96 16.59
C LYS A 175 -3.84 -21.75 15.28
N GLN A 176 -4.09 -21.10 14.14
CA GLN A 176 -3.93 -21.74 12.84
C GLN A 176 -2.45 -21.99 12.52
N PHE A 177 -1.57 -21.02 12.78
CA PHE A 177 -0.12 -21.17 12.63
C PHE A 177 0.42 -22.38 13.40
N LEU A 178 0.06 -22.53 14.68
CA LEU A 178 0.52 -23.64 15.51
C LEU A 178 0.02 -25.02 15.02
N LYS A 179 -1.12 -25.06 14.32
CA LYS A 179 -1.64 -26.28 13.67
C LYS A 179 -0.90 -26.59 12.37
N ASP A 180 -0.61 -25.56 11.57
CA ASP A 180 0.07 -25.72 10.28
C ASP A 180 1.56 -26.04 10.44
N PHE A 181 2.18 -25.53 11.51
CA PHE A 181 3.60 -25.69 11.82
C PHE A 181 3.82 -26.23 13.25
N PRO A 182 3.37 -27.46 13.56
CA PRO A 182 3.45 -28.00 14.91
C PRO A 182 4.89 -28.35 15.35
N GLU A 183 5.75 -28.65 14.38
CA GLU A 183 7.13 -29.06 14.61
C GLU A 183 8.04 -27.85 14.92
N LYS A 184 8.87 -27.97 15.96
CA LYS A 184 9.88 -26.96 16.28
C LYS A 184 10.93 -26.87 15.19
N GLY A 185 11.40 -25.67 14.92
CA GLY A 185 12.42 -25.42 13.90
C GLY A 185 11.92 -25.62 12.47
N SER A 186 10.60 -25.66 12.24
CA SER A 186 9.99 -25.60 10.90
C SER A 186 9.92 -24.18 10.33
N VAL A 187 9.98 -23.17 11.20
CA VAL A 187 9.89 -21.73 10.90
C VAL A 187 11.05 -21.02 11.59
N ASP A 188 11.74 -20.15 10.86
CA ASP A 188 12.91 -19.42 11.38
C ASP A 188 12.53 -18.02 11.88
N LEU A 189 11.61 -17.37 11.16
CA LEU A 189 11.21 -15.99 11.39
C LEU A 189 9.70 -15.82 11.22
N ILE A 190 9.10 -15.07 12.14
CA ILE A 190 7.79 -14.47 11.95
C ILE A 190 7.96 -12.97 11.75
N LEU A 191 7.34 -12.44 10.70
CA LEU A 191 7.13 -11.01 10.48
C LEU A 191 5.66 -10.71 10.78
N THR A 192 5.39 -9.81 11.72
CA THR A 192 4.04 -9.25 11.92
C THR A 192 4.03 -7.82 11.44
N VAL A 193 2.96 -7.39 10.77
CA VAL A 193 2.87 -6.03 10.23
C VAL A 193 2.65 -4.97 11.29
N ASN A 194 2.30 -5.34 12.52
CA ASN A 194 2.16 -4.44 13.66
C ASN A 194 2.20 -5.19 15.00
N ASP A 195 2.29 -4.43 16.09
CA ASP A 195 2.26 -4.96 17.45
C ASP A 195 0.87 -5.41 17.89
N GLY A 196 -0.19 -4.79 17.34
CA GLY A 196 -1.58 -5.10 17.65
C GLY A 196 -1.90 -6.58 17.52
N GLY A 197 -1.46 -7.23 16.42
CA GLY A 197 -1.51 -8.69 16.30
C GLY A 197 -0.26 -9.40 16.84
N GLY A 198 0.91 -8.77 16.68
CA GLY A 198 2.22 -9.35 16.99
C GLY A 198 2.41 -9.76 18.44
N ILE A 199 1.99 -8.94 19.39
CA ILE A 199 2.12 -9.23 20.83
C ILE A 199 1.36 -10.51 21.21
N THR A 200 0.13 -10.67 20.73
CA THR A 200 -0.68 -11.87 20.96
C THR A 200 -0.01 -13.12 20.39
N ILE A 201 0.59 -13.01 19.20
CA ILE A 201 1.32 -14.10 18.56
C ILE A 201 2.54 -14.47 19.41
N VAL A 202 3.37 -13.50 19.80
CA VAL A 202 4.57 -13.73 20.65
C VAL A 202 4.20 -14.38 21.97
N LYS A 203 3.15 -13.89 22.64
CA LYS A 203 2.67 -14.44 23.90
C LYS A 203 2.30 -15.92 23.76
N SER A 204 1.52 -16.27 22.73
CA SER A 204 1.10 -17.65 22.50
C SER A 204 2.29 -18.57 22.19
N LEU A 205 3.24 -18.11 21.37
CA LEU A 205 4.46 -18.87 21.05
C LEU A 205 5.33 -19.08 22.28
N TRP A 206 5.49 -18.06 23.13
CA TRP A 206 6.23 -18.14 24.39
C TRP A 206 5.62 -19.18 25.33
N GLU A 207 4.30 -19.13 25.54
CA GLU A 207 3.55 -20.11 26.36
C GLU A 207 3.68 -21.55 25.82
N LYS A 208 3.72 -21.70 24.49
CA LYS A 208 3.95 -22.99 23.81
C LYS A 208 5.42 -23.38 23.71
N LYS A 209 6.34 -22.62 24.31
CA LYS A 209 7.79 -22.86 24.30
C LYS A 209 8.36 -22.95 22.88
N ARG A 210 7.82 -22.17 21.93
CA ARG A 210 8.29 -22.02 20.55
C ARG A 210 9.39 -20.95 20.45
N THR A 211 10.37 -21.03 21.36
CA THR A 211 11.43 -20.03 21.52
C THR A 211 12.50 -20.08 20.43
N GLU A 212 12.41 -21.04 19.51
CA GLU A 212 13.32 -21.14 18.36
C GLU A 212 12.98 -20.15 17.24
N ILE A 213 11.78 -19.57 17.27
CA ILE A 213 11.30 -18.63 16.26
C ILE A 213 11.74 -17.21 16.64
N ARG A 214 12.36 -16.50 15.70
CA ARG A 214 12.61 -15.05 15.83
C ARG A 214 11.39 -14.26 15.38
N HIS A 215 11.17 -13.09 15.98
CA HIS A 215 10.04 -12.22 15.65
C HIS A 215 10.50 -10.80 15.31
N ALA A 216 9.97 -10.25 14.22
CA ALA A 216 10.14 -8.86 13.79
C ALA A 216 8.75 -8.20 13.63
N THR A 217 8.61 -6.98 14.14
CA THR A 217 7.32 -6.25 14.21
C THR A 217 7.52 -4.74 14.03
N PHE A 218 6.45 -3.97 14.23
CA PHE A 218 6.37 -2.52 14.03
C PHE A 218 5.43 -1.91 15.06
N ASP A 219 5.59 -0.60 15.25
CA ASP A 219 4.80 0.34 16.09
C ASP A 219 5.56 0.77 17.34
N GLY A 220 6.33 -0.10 17.98
CA GLY A 220 7.11 0.23 19.18
C GLY A 220 6.25 0.29 20.43
N ASP A 221 5.28 -0.61 20.53
CA ASP A 221 4.44 -0.81 21.71
C ASP A 221 5.30 -1.12 22.94
N PRO A 222 5.02 -0.52 24.11
CA PRO A 222 5.79 -0.79 25.33
C PRO A 222 5.93 -2.28 25.67
N GLU A 223 4.93 -3.12 25.41
CA GLU A 223 5.01 -4.56 25.64
C GLU A 223 5.93 -5.24 24.61
N SER A 224 5.90 -4.82 23.34
CA SER A 224 6.85 -5.28 22.31
C SER A 224 8.30 -4.92 22.67
N VAL A 225 8.52 -3.67 23.12
CA VAL A 225 9.82 -3.20 23.62
C VAL A 225 10.30 -4.02 24.82
N GLU A 226 9.39 -4.40 25.72
CA GLU A 226 9.70 -5.24 26.88
C GLU A 226 10.01 -6.69 26.45
N ASN A 227 9.37 -7.20 25.40
CA ASN A 227 9.74 -8.49 24.81
C ASN A 227 11.17 -8.48 24.26
N ILE A 228 11.62 -7.38 23.65
CA ILE A 228 13.02 -7.22 23.20
C ILE A 228 13.98 -7.23 24.39
N LYS A 229 13.71 -6.42 25.42
CA LYS A 229 14.55 -6.33 26.64
C LYS A 229 14.70 -7.69 27.34
N ASN A 230 13.61 -8.42 27.42
CA ASN A 230 13.55 -9.73 28.08
C ASN A 230 13.88 -10.91 27.16
N LYS A 231 14.29 -10.66 25.91
CA LYS A 231 14.62 -11.70 24.91
C LYS A 231 13.48 -12.71 24.67
N ARG A 232 12.24 -12.22 24.64
CA ARG A 232 11.02 -13.01 24.37
C ARG A 232 10.65 -12.95 22.89
N LEU A 233 11.39 -13.70 22.07
CA LEU A 233 11.22 -13.88 20.61
C LEU A 233 11.41 -12.62 19.76
N THR A 234 10.82 -11.47 20.13
CA THR A 234 10.98 -10.20 19.40
C THR A 234 12.44 -9.77 19.45
N ILE A 235 13.05 -9.62 18.27
CA ILE A 235 14.45 -9.22 18.12
C ILE A 235 14.61 -7.83 17.49
N ILE A 236 13.57 -7.35 16.80
CA ILE A 236 13.49 -5.99 16.28
C ILE A 236 12.03 -5.53 16.19
N ASP A 237 11.82 -4.25 16.49
CA ASP A 237 10.57 -3.53 16.29
C ASP A 237 10.87 -2.18 15.64
N SER A 238 10.35 -1.95 14.43
CA SER A 238 10.47 -0.65 13.76
C SER A 238 9.39 0.29 14.30
N ALA A 239 9.76 1.01 15.35
CA ALA A 239 8.88 1.79 16.19
C ALA A 239 8.46 3.12 15.57
N GLN A 240 7.21 3.51 15.83
CA GLN A 240 6.66 4.81 15.44
C GLN A 240 6.90 5.87 16.53
N PHE A 241 6.90 7.14 16.13
CA PHE A 241 6.78 8.27 17.05
C PHE A 241 5.35 8.81 17.02
N CYS A 242 4.41 8.08 17.62
CA CYS A 242 2.99 8.37 17.53
C CYS A 242 2.64 9.82 17.85
N ALA A 243 3.11 10.36 18.99
CA ALA A 243 2.83 11.76 19.32
C ALA A 243 3.46 12.73 18.32
N GLU A 244 4.66 12.44 17.80
CA GLU A 244 5.26 13.29 16.78
C GLU A 244 4.47 13.32 15.48
N LEU A 245 3.88 12.20 15.06
CA LEU A 245 2.97 12.18 13.91
C LEU A 245 1.78 13.13 14.12
N GLY A 246 1.20 13.14 15.32
CA GLY A 246 0.17 14.10 15.71
C GLY A 246 0.66 15.55 15.73
N ARG A 247 1.84 15.80 16.29
CA ARG A 247 2.47 17.13 16.34
C ARG A 247 2.74 17.68 14.94
N GLU A 248 3.29 16.86 14.06
CA GLU A 248 3.54 17.23 12.67
C GLU A 248 2.23 17.51 11.92
N THR A 249 1.18 16.76 12.22
CA THR A 249 -0.16 17.01 11.65
C THR A 249 -0.71 18.36 12.10
N ALA A 250 -0.56 18.70 13.39
CA ALA A 250 -0.94 20.01 13.91
C ALA A 250 -0.10 21.14 13.30
N ARG A 251 1.21 20.96 13.15
CA ARG A 251 2.10 21.94 12.49
C ARG A 251 1.69 22.19 11.04
N ASN A 252 1.40 21.14 10.27
CA ASN A 252 0.89 21.27 8.90
C ASN A 252 -0.49 21.94 8.86
N LEU A 253 -1.40 21.62 9.79
CA LEU A 253 -2.68 22.34 9.91
C LEU A 253 -2.47 23.83 10.15
N ILE A 254 -1.60 24.19 11.10
CA ILE A 254 -1.31 25.60 11.44
C ILE A 254 -0.72 26.32 10.22
N ALA A 255 0.26 25.72 9.55
CA ALA A 255 0.85 26.27 8.33
C ALA A 255 -0.21 26.47 7.23
N TYR A 256 -1.07 25.47 7.01
CA TYR A 256 -2.18 25.55 6.06
C TYR A 256 -3.14 26.71 6.39
N LEU A 257 -3.55 26.85 7.66
CA LEU A 257 -4.43 27.94 8.11
C LEU A 257 -3.78 29.32 7.94
N LYS A 258 -2.45 29.41 8.03
CA LYS A 258 -1.66 30.61 7.73
C LYS A 258 -1.44 30.85 6.24
N LYS A 259 -2.01 30.02 5.36
CA LYS A 259 -1.84 30.04 3.90
C LYS A 259 -0.39 29.82 3.47
N GLU A 260 0.39 29.13 4.29
CA GLU A 260 1.73 28.66 3.93
C GLU A 260 1.63 27.41 3.05
N LYS A 261 2.67 27.15 2.24
CA LYS A 261 2.73 25.95 1.41
C LYS A 261 2.96 24.72 2.30
N VAL A 262 2.07 23.74 2.22
CA VAL A 262 2.21 22.45 2.91
C VAL A 262 2.53 21.34 1.91
N PRO A 263 3.31 20.32 2.32
CA PRO A 263 3.56 19.17 1.46
C PRO A 263 2.29 18.32 1.33
N THR A 264 2.05 17.78 0.14
CA THR A 264 0.90 16.89 -0.10
C THR A 264 1.03 15.58 0.67
N LYS A 265 2.26 15.06 0.84
CA LYS A 265 2.59 13.91 1.68
C LYS A 265 3.82 14.23 2.54
N LYS A 266 3.80 13.87 3.82
CA LYS A 266 4.94 13.99 4.74
C LYS A 266 5.14 12.68 5.49
N LEU A 267 6.38 12.22 5.53
CA LEU A 267 6.78 11.00 6.22
C LEU A 267 7.43 11.35 7.56
N VAL A 268 7.06 10.61 8.61
CA VAL A 268 7.71 10.65 9.93
C VAL A 268 8.54 9.37 10.07
N PRO A 269 9.87 9.47 10.24
CA PRO A 269 10.72 8.28 10.26
C PRO A 269 10.38 7.34 11.42
N THR A 270 10.67 6.05 11.24
CA THR A 270 10.61 5.02 12.28
C THR A 270 11.95 4.86 12.98
N PHE A 271 11.95 4.16 14.12
CA PHE A 271 13.16 3.84 14.87
C PHE A 271 13.30 2.32 15.06
N PRO A 272 14.39 1.69 14.60
CA PRO A 272 14.61 0.26 14.80
C PRO A 272 15.00 -0.03 16.25
N VAL A 273 14.05 -0.45 17.08
CA VAL A 273 14.28 -0.91 18.45
C VAL A 273 14.82 -2.33 18.41
N THR A 274 16.04 -2.50 18.91
CA THR A 274 16.74 -3.79 19.07
C THR A 274 17.32 -3.86 20.47
N ALA A 275 17.92 -4.99 20.84
CA ALA A 275 18.63 -5.10 22.12
C ALA A 275 19.73 -4.01 22.29
N GLN A 276 20.30 -3.52 21.20
CA GLN A 276 21.36 -2.50 21.22
C GLN A 276 20.80 -1.06 21.26
N SER A 277 19.72 -0.78 20.53
CA SER A 277 19.18 0.57 20.36
C SER A 277 18.03 0.91 21.31
N VAL A 278 17.49 -0.05 22.07
CA VAL A 278 16.31 0.16 22.93
C VAL A 278 16.49 1.28 23.97
N LYS A 279 17.71 1.51 24.45
CA LYS A 279 18.04 2.60 25.38
C LYS A 279 17.88 4.00 24.77
N ASP A 280 17.93 4.07 23.44
CA ASP A 280 17.89 5.32 22.67
C ASP A 280 16.48 5.61 22.11
N TYR A 281 15.54 4.67 22.26
CA TYR A 281 14.14 4.87 21.88
C TYR A 281 13.37 5.62 22.98
N PRO A 282 12.90 6.86 22.73
CA PRO A 282 12.22 7.66 23.74
C PRO A 282 10.74 7.29 23.95
N GLY A 283 10.24 6.24 23.28
CA GLY A 283 8.83 5.86 23.32
C GLY A 283 7.92 6.73 22.44
N TRP A 284 6.64 6.36 22.37
CA TRP A 284 5.64 6.99 21.51
C TRP A 284 5.46 8.51 21.70
N MET A 285 5.69 9.01 22.91
CA MET A 285 5.58 10.45 23.21
C MET A 285 6.82 11.24 22.78
N GLY A 286 7.93 10.56 22.50
CA GLY A 286 9.20 11.16 22.11
C GLY A 286 9.20 11.73 20.69
N ARG A 287 10.39 12.09 20.23
CA ARG A 287 10.62 12.64 18.88
C ARG A 287 11.76 11.89 18.21
N PRO A 288 11.77 11.78 16.88
CA PRO A 288 12.94 11.28 16.15
C PRO A 288 14.17 12.12 16.49
N SER A 289 15.26 11.46 16.85
CA SER A 289 16.56 12.11 17.01
C SER A 289 17.23 12.22 15.64
N SER A 290 17.86 13.36 15.35
CA SER A 290 18.55 13.60 14.07
C SER A 290 19.65 12.58 13.76
N LYS A 291 20.18 11.91 14.78
CA LYS A 291 21.17 10.83 14.64
C LYS A 291 20.61 9.55 14.01
N TYR A 292 19.30 9.35 14.09
CA TYR A 292 18.61 8.13 13.67
C TYR A 292 17.64 8.36 12.51
N VAL A 293 17.61 9.57 11.96
CA VAL A 293 16.97 9.83 10.67
C VAL A 293 17.91 9.30 9.59
N THR A 294 17.84 7.99 9.32
CA THR A 294 18.40 7.43 8.10
C THR A 294 17.62 8.02 6.92
N VAL A 295 18.33 8.55 5.92
CA VAL A 295 17.69 8.88 4.65
C VAL A 295 17.23 7.54 4.08
N THR A 296 15.92 7.31 4.02
CA THR A 296 15.33 6.16 3.35
C THR A 296 15.92 6.11 1.94
N PRO A 297 16.69 5.06 1.59
CA PRO A 297 17.20 4.95 0.23
C PRO A 297 16.01 4.99 -0.71
N GLU A 298 16.10 5.76 -1.81
CA GLU A 298 15.06 5.75 -2.83
C GLU A 298 14.72 4.29 -3.18
N LYS A 299 13.42 3.98 -3.30
CA LYS A 299 12.92 2.65 -3.68
C LYS A 299 13.56 2.16 -4.99
N THR A 300 14.00 3.09 -5.83
CA THR A 300 14.82 2.82 -7.01
C THR A 300 16.28 2.69 -6.60
N PRO A 301 16.91 1.51 -6.78
CA PRO A 301 18.34 1.35 -6.51
C PRO A 301 19.15 2.37 -7.28
N VAL A 302 20.13 2.99 -6.61
CA VAL A 302 21.19 3.76 -7.28
C VAL A 302 21.81 2.85 -8.34
N PRO A 303 21.84 3.27 -9.63
CA PRO A 303 22.32 2.41 -10.70
C PRO A 303 23.72 1.88 -10.40
N VAL A 304 23.90 0.57 -10.52
CA VAL A 304 25.24 0.00 -10.69
C VAL A 304 25.81 0.66 -11.94
N LYS A 305 26.98 1.32 -11.82
CA LYS A 305 27.68 1.98 -12.94
C LYS A 305 27.66 1.07 -14.17
N THR A 306 26.83 1.40 -15.16
CA THR A 306 26.76 0.68 -16.43
C THR A 306 27.65 1.35 -17.46
N LYS A 307 28.19 0.54 -18.38
CA LYS A 307 28.90 1.03 -19.56
C LYS A 307 27.93 1.85 -20.42
N SER A 308 28.40 2.94 -20.99
CA SER A 308 27.63 3.80 -21.89
C SER A 308 26.95 3.00 -23.01
N ILE A 309 25.71 3.36 -23.34
CA ILE A 309 25.00 2.85 -24.51
C ILE A 309 25.88 3.13 -25.74
N PRO A 310 26.24 2.12 -26.56
CA PRO A 310 27.02 2.35 -27.77
C PRO A 310 26.24 3.28 -28.72
N THR A 311 26.85 4.41 -29.09
CA THR A 311 26.29 5.43 -30.00
C THR A 311 26.22 4.98 -31.47
N SER A 312 26.44 3.69 -31.76
CA SER A 312 26.39 3.15 -33.11
C SER A 312 24.95 2.91 -33.56
N SER A 313 24.62 3.42 -34.75
CA SER A 313 23.31 3.27 -35.42
C SER A 313 22.93 1.82 -35.77
N THR A 314 23.82 0.85 -35.60
CA THR A 314 23.59 -0.56 -35.97
C THR A 314 23.22 -1.49 -34.82
N ASN A 315 23.25 -1.03 -33.55
CA ASN A 315 23.00 -1.89 -32.37
C ASN A 315 22.11 -1.17 -31.33
N ARG A 316 20.88 -0.79 -31.70
CA ARG A 316 19.92 -0.23 -30.74
C ARG A 316 19.55 -1.28 -29.69
N LEU A 317 19.56 -0.88 -28.43
CA LEU A 317 19.14 -1.71 -27.32
C LEU A 317 17.67 -2.13 -27.47
N ILE A 318 17.35 -3.41 -27.31
CA ILE A 318 15.97 -3.92 -27.33
C ILE A 318 15.54 -4.22 -25.90
N VAL A 319 14.52 -3.51 -25.43
CA VAL A 319 13.92 -3.72 -24.10
C VAL A 319 12.61 -4.47 -24.26
N LYS A 320 12.60 -5.75 -23.86
CA LYS A 320 11.42 -6.61 -23.89
C LYS A 320 10.68 -6.57 -22.55
N ILE A 321 9.41 -6.17 -22.57
CA ILE A 321 8.56 -6.09 -21.38
C ILE A 321 7.36 -7.03 -21.53
N GLY A 322 7.31 -8.05 -20.69
CA GLY A 322 6.19 -9.01 -20.63
C GLY A 322 5.06 -8.51 -19.74
N VAL A 323 3.82 -8.53 -20.24
CA VAL A 323 2.66 -8.01 -19.51
C VAL A 323 1.43 -8.86 -19.80
N ALA A 324 0.53 -8.98 -18.83
CA ALA A 324 -0.84 -9.41 -19.10
C ALA A 324 -1.65 -8.16 -19.47
N PRO A 325 -2.15 -8.03 -20.71
CA PRO A 325 -2.84 -6.82 -21.14
C PRO A 325 -4.07 -6.54 -20.28
N LEU A 326 -4.19 -5.30 -19.82
CA LEU A 326 -5.32 -4.81 -19.04
C LEU A 326 -5.50 -3.32 -19.27
N CYS A 327 -6.57 -2.93 -19.96
CA CYS A 327 -6.92 -1.52 -20.12
C CYS A 327 -7.48 -0.93 -18.82
N PRO A 328 -7.14 0.32 -18.44
CA PRO A 328 -6.39 1.33 -19.21
C PRO A 328 -4.87 1.29 -19.03
N TYR A 329 -4.33 0.40 -18.20
CA TYR A 329 -2.90 0.33 -17.89
C TYR A 329 -2.06 0.06 -19.15
N LEU A 330 -2.33 -1.08 -19.80
CA LEU A 330 -1.64 -1.57 -20.99
C LEU A 330 -2.66 -2.28 -21.88
N CYS A 331 -2.99 -1.67 -23.00
CA CYS A 331 -4.00 -2.14 -23.93
C CYS A 331 -3.37 -2.81 -25.15
N GLU A 332 -3.62 -4.10 -25.36
CA GLU A 332 -3.36 -4.75 -26.65
C GLU A 332 -4.52 -4.47 -27.61
N LYS A 333 -4.27 -3.71 -28.67
CA LYS A 333 -5.27 -3.33 -29.69
C LYS A 333 -5.24 -4.25 -30.91
N GLY A 334 -4.24 -5.12 -30.99
CA GLY A 334 -3.96 -6.06 -32.06
C GLY A 334 -2.53 -6.58 -31.95
N PRO A 335 -2.11 -7.54 -32.78
CA PRO A 335 -0.77 -8.11 -32.72
C PRO A 335 0.33 -7.04 -32.81
N GLY A 336 1.08 -6.85 -31.73
CA GLY A 336 2.16 -5.85 -31.64
C GLY A 336 1.68 -4.38 -31.55
N VAL A 337 0.37 -4.13 -31.52
CA VAL A 337 -0.20 -2.78 -31.44
C VAL A 337 -0.66 -2.52 -30.01
N TRP A 338 0.02 -1.58 -29.35
CA TRP A 338 -0.20 -1.28 -27.94
C TRP A 338 -0.73 0.13 -27.72
N GLY A 339 -1.41 0.32 -26.59
CA GLY A 339 -1.84 1.60 -26.04
C GLY A 339 -2.00 1.48 -24.52
N GLY A 340 -2.72 2.42 -23.91
CA GLY A 340 -2.79 2.51 -22.45
C GLY A 340 -1.73 3.46 -21.93
N TYR A 341 -1.98 4.05 -20.76
CA TYR A 341 -1.15 5.16 -20.30
C TYR A 341 0.29 4.72 -20.00
N ILE A 342 0.51 3.50 -19.48
CA ILE A 342 1.86 2.99 -19.19
C ILE A 342 2.63 2.83 -20.50
N TYR A 343 1.97 2.35 -21.56
CA TYR A 343 2.60 2.25 -22.88
C TYR A 343 2.96 3.64 -23.44
N ASP A 344 2.06 4.62 -23.32
CA ASP A 344 2.32 5.99 -23.80
C ASP A 344 3.57 6.59 -23.11
N ILE A 345 3.71 6.37 -21.80
CA ILE A 345 4.89 6.78 -21.02
C ILE A 345 6.16 6.06 -21.50
N LEU A 346 6.13 4.72 -21.53
CA LEU A 346 7.29 3.92 -21.93
C LEU A 346 7.73 4.22 -23.36
N LYS A 347 6.78 4.47 -24.26
CA LYS A 347 7.06 4.84 -25.66
C LYS A 347 7.75 6.19 -25.75
N GLY A 348 7.32 7.19 -24.97
CA GLY A 348 7.98 8.50 -24.92
C GLY A 348 9.42 8.37 -24.44
N ILE A 349 9.64 7.64 -23.34
CA ILE A 349 10.97 7.36 -22.77
C ILE A 349 11.85 6.61 -23.78
N ALA A 350 11.31 5.63 -24.50
CA ALA A 350 12.03 4.89 -25.53
C ALA A 350 12.50 5.78 -26.68
N GLN A 351 11.66 6.72 -27.11
CA GLN A 351 11.98 7.68 -28.16
C GLN A 351 13.06 8.67 -27.71
N GLU A 352 12.95 9.21 -26.50
CA GLU A 352 13.91 10.16 -25.92
C GLU A 352 15.30 9.53 -25.76
N HIS A 353 15.37 8.29 -25.31
CA HIS A 353 16.63 7.63 -24.96
C HIS A 353 17.13 6.61 -26.00
N GLY A 354 16.47 6.50 -27.15
CA GLY A 354 16.97 5.79 -28.33
C GLY A 354 17.00 4.25 -28.22
N PHE A 355 16.18 3.64 -27.37
CA PHE A 355 16.03 2.17 -27.29
C PHE A 355 14.74 1.69 -27.98
N ILE A 356 14.73 0.42 -28.40
CA ILE A 356 13.57 -0.24 -29.01
C ILE A 356 12.73 -0.86 -27.90
N LEU A 357 11.52 -0.34 -27.70
CA LEU A 357 10.54 -0.93 -26.80
C LEU A 357 9.79 -2.07 -27.50
N GLN A 358 9.85 -3.28 -26.94
CA GLN A 358 9.12 -4.46 -27.39
C GLN A 358 8.22 -4.98 -26.27
N MET A 359 6.91 -4.83 -26.45
CA MET A 359 5.91 -5.32 -25.49
C MET A 359 5.46 -6.73 -25.88
N GLU A 360 5.36 -7.62 -24.90
CA GLU A 360 4.99 -9.03 -25.08
C GLU A 360 3.73 -9.37 -24.27
N SER A 361 2.70 -9.88 -24.96
CA SER A 361 1.45 -10.33 -24.33
C SER A 361 1.67 -11.71 -23.71
N ILE A 362 1.73 -11.77 -22.38
CA ILE A 362 2.04 -12.98 -21.62
C ILE A 362 0.98 -13.18 -20.54
N ALA A 363 0.39 -14.37 -20.51
CA ALA A 363 -0.56 -14.75 -19.46
C ALA A 363 0.08 -14.65 -18.06
N ASN A 364 -0.68 -14.18 -17.06
CA ASN A 364 -0.21 -13.99 -15.67
C ASN A 364 0.60 -15.17 -15.11
N THR A 365 0.15 -16.40 -15.36
CA THR A 365 0.80 -17.64 -14.88
C THR A 365 2.19 -17.88 -15.46
N ARG A 366 2.55 -17.19 -16.55
CA ARG A 366 3.81 -17.35 -17.27
C ARG A 366 4.74 -16.13 -17.14
N LEU A 367 4.28 -15.00 -16.59
CA LEU A 367 5.09 -13.76 -16.52
C LEU A 367 6.40 -13.99 -15.77
N VAL A 368 6.33 -14.49 -14.54
CA VAL A 368 7.51 -14.72 -13.69
C VAL A 368 8.47 -15.75 -14.32
N SER A 369 7.96 -16.85 -14.89
CA SER A 369 8.82 -17.87 -15.51
C SER A 369 9.48 -17.37 -16.79
N ASN A 370 8.81 -16.52 -17.59
CA ASN A 370 9.43 -15.87 -18.75
C ASN A 370 10.52 -14.87 -18.33
N LEU A 371 10.30 -14.15 -17.22
CA LEU A 371 11.32 -13.26 -16.65
C LEU A 371 12.54 -14.06 -16.18
N LEU A 372 12.35 -15.09 -15.35
CA LEU A 372 13.44 -15.89 -14.79
C LEU A 372 14.22 -16.67 -15.86
N SER A 373 13.56 -17.06 -16.96
CA SER A 373 14.21 -17.67 -18.12
C SER A 373 14.78 -16.67 -19.12
N ARG A 374 14.76 -15.37 -18.81
CA ARG A 374 15.28 -14.26 -19.63
C ARG A 374 14.67 -14.17 -21.03
N LYS A 375 13.41 -14.60 -21.19
CA LYS A 375 12.65 -14.40 -22.45
C LYS A 375 12.23 -12.94 -22.63
N VAL A 376 12.08 -12.23 -21.52
CA VAL A 376 11.84 -10.78 -21.43
C VAL A 376 12.84 -10.18 -20.43
N ASN A 377 13.17 -8.90 -20.58
CA ASN A 377 14.06 -8.18 -19.66
C ASN A 377 13.31 -7.73 -18.39
N TYR A 378 12.05 -7.33 -18.57
CA TYR A 378 11.18 -6.87 -17.49
C TYR A 378 9.79 -7.48 -17.61
N ILE A 379 9.04 -7.47 -16.50
CA ILE A 379 7.58 -7.64 -16.50
C ILE A 379 6.93 -6.48 -15.76
N ILE A 380 5.68 -6.17 -16.11
CA ILE A 380 4.84 -5.24 -15.34
C ILE A 380 3.70 -6.04 -14.72
N VAL A 381 3.63 -6.03 -13.39
CA VAL A 381 2.68 -6.81 -12.61
C VAL A 381 2.24 -6.04 -11.37
N PRO A 382 1.05 -6.33 -10.81
CA PRO A 382 0.74 -5.93 -9.44
C PRO A 382 1.76 -6.49 -8.43
N SER A 383 2.16 -5.69 -7.45
CA SER A 383 3.20 -6.02 -6.47
C SER A 383 2.93 -7.31 -5.70
N TYR A 384 1.67 -7.63 -5.38
CA TYR A 384 1.30 -8.86 -4.69
C TYR A 384 1.75 -10.13 -5.40
N MET A 385 1.89 -10.13 -6.74
CA MET A 385 2.31 -11.30 -7.50
C MET A 385 3.79 -11.66 -7.27
N VAL A 386 4.60 -10.69 -6.84
CA VAL A 386 6.06 -10.82 -6.77
C VAL A 386 6.65 -10.48 -5.39
N ARG A 387 5.87 -9.85 -4.51
CA ARG A 387 6.26 -9.39 -3.17
C ARG A 387 7.04 -10.43 -2.39
N TYR A 388 6.57 -11.67 -2.37
CA TYR A 388 7.15 -12.76 -1.58
C TYR A 388 8.12 -13.64 -2.37
N LEU A 389 8.43 -13.30 -3.62
CA LEU A 389 9.33 -14.09 -4.45
C LEU A 389 10.80 -13.71 -4.17
N PRO A 390 11.65 -14.71 -3.88
CA PRO A 390 13.09 -14.51 -3.93
C PRO A 390 13.55 -14.42 -5.39
N ASN A 391 14.78 -13.93 -5.62
CA ASN A 391 15.43 -13.93 -6.94
C ASN A 391 14.78 -13.06 -8.02
N ILE A 392 13.98 -12.07 -7.63
CA ILE A 392 13.49 -10.99 -8.49
C ILE A 392 13.90 -9.64 -7.88
N ARG A 393 13.67 -8.57 -8.63
CA ARG A 393 13.85 -7.17 -8.20
C ARG A 393 12.66 -6.35 -8.66
N ILE A 394 12.02 -5.65 -7.73
CA ILE A 394 11.15 -4.54 -8.07
C ILE A 394 12.05 -3.33 -8.35
N VAL A 395 11.86 -2.67 -9.49
CA VAL A 395 12.78 -1.64 -9.99
C VAL A 395 12.01 -0.43 -10.51
N GLY A 396 12.54 0.77 -10.26
CA GLY A 396 11.91 2.02 -10.71
C GLY A 396 10.69 2.40 -9.88
N PRO A 397 9.97 3.46 -10.31
CA PRO A 397 8.78 3.94 -9.60
C PRO A 397 7.57 3.03 -9.83
N ASP A 398 6.58 3.17 -8.95
CA ASP A 398 5.25 2.62 -9.13
C ASP A 398 4.59 3.21 -10.39
N LEU A 399 4.18 2.33 -11.30
CA LEU A 399 3.58 2.69 -12.59
C LEU A 399 2.08 2.92 -12.52
N GLY A 400 1.46 2.70 -11.35
CA GLY A 400 0.02 2.78 -11.14
C GLY A 400 -0.39 2.10 -9.85
N MET A 401 -1.69 2.19 -9.53
CA MET A 401 -2.30 1.44 -8.44
C MET A 401 -3.46 0.60 -8.95
N SER A 402 -3.45 -0.68 -8.62
CA SER A 402 -4.53 -1.64 -8.84
C SER A 402 -5.23 -1.90 -7.52
N TYR A 403 -6.55 -1.75 -7.49
CA TYR A 403 -7.36 -1.97 -6.29
C TYR A 403 -8.81 -2.23 -6.67
N LEU A 404 -9.54 -2.89 -5.77
CA LEU A 404 -10.91 -3.30 -6.06
C LEU A 404 -11.87 -2.10 -6.00
N GLY A 405 -12.71 -2.01 -7.01
CA GLY A 405 -13.86 -1.13 -7.09
C GLY A 405 -15.15 -1.92 -7.23
N ALA A 406 -16.26 -1.28 -6.88
CA ALA A 406 -17.59 -1.83 -7.01
C ALA A 406 -18.47 -0.91 -7.85
N LEU A 407 -19.03 -1.44 -8.94
CA LEU A 407 -20.17 -0.80 -9.57
C LEU A 407 -21.41 -1.11 -8.74
N VAL A 408 -22.17 -0.06 -8.44
CA VAL A 408 -23.39 -0.11 -7.64
C VAL A 408 -24.45 0.81 -8.23
N PRO A 409 -25.75 0.61 -7.93
CA PRO A 409 -26.79 1.57 -8.27
C PRO A 409 -26.52 2.96 -7.70
N LEU A 410 -26.98 4.03 -8.36
CA LEU A 410 -26.73 5.42 -7.91
C LEU A 410 -27.17 5.68 -6.47
N ASN A 411 -28.29 5.10 -6.05
CA ASN A 411 -28.86 5.24 -4.72
C ASN A 411 -28.21 4.35 -3.64
N TYR A 412 -27.20 3.55 -3.99
CA TYR A 412 -26.50 2.68 -3.04
C TYR A 412 -25.78 3.50 -1.96
N LYS A 413 -26.00 3.21 -0.69
CA LYS A 413 -25.43 4.00 0.42
C LYS A 413 -24.44 3.24 1.29
N ASP A 414 -24.44 1.92 1.22
CA ASP A 414 -23.64 1.08 2.12
C ASP A 414 -22.15 1.18 1.76
N SER A 415 -21.29 1.13 2.77
CA SER A 415 -19.84 1.00 2.58
C SER A 415 -19.48 -0.47 2.37
N LEU A 416 -18.67 -0.76 1.35
CA LEU A 416 -18.18 -2.10 1.04
C LEU A 416 -16.80 -2.28 1.67
N ILE A 417 -16.77 -2.75 2.91
CA ILE A 417 -15.54 -2.75 3.75
C ILE A 417 -15.04 -4.14 4.11
N ASP A 418 -15.90 -5.16 4.08
CA ASP A 418 -15.58 -6.53 4.51
C ASP A 418 -16.52 -7.57 3.88
N SER A 419 -16.23 -8.86 4.10
CA SER A 419 -17.04 -9.97 3.59
C SER A 419 -18.49 -9.94 4.10
N GLU A 420 -18.73 -9.40 5.30
CA GLU A 420 -20.08 -9.20 5.85
C GLU A 420 -20.90 -8.26 4.95
N SER A 421 -20.27 -7.18 4.45
CA SER A 421 -20.88 -6.17 3.58
C SER A 421 -21.39 -6.73 2.25
N ILE A 422 -20.89 -7.90 1.84
CA ILE A 422 -21.27 -8.57 0.58
C ILE A 422 -22.01 -9.89 0.77
N SER A 423 -22.08 -10.42 2.00
CA SER A 423 -22.56 -11.78 2.33
C SER A 423 -23.93 -12.20 1.77
N THR A 424 -24.82 -11.25 1.50
CA THR A 424 -26.19 -11.50 1.01
C THR A 424 -26.39 -11.12 -0.45
N LYS A 425 -25.32 -10.71 -1.15
CA LYS A 425 -25.41 -10.11 -2.49
C LYS A 425 -25.19 -11.14 -3.59
N LYS A 426 -25.84 -10.93 -4.74
CA LYS A 426 -25.47 -11.58 -6.00
C LYS A 426 -24.35 -10.77 -6.63
N ILE A 427 -23.20 -11.40 -6.83
CA ILE A 427 -21.96 -10.72 -7.20
C ILE A 427 -21.48 -11.26 -8.53
N VAL A 428 -21.13 -10.37 -9.45
CA VAL A 428 -20.21 -10.71 -10.53
C VAL A 428 -18.83 -10.14 -10.20
N TYR A 429 -17.78 -10.91 -10.43
CA TYR A 429 -16.42 -10.41 -10.23
C TYR A 429 -15.45 -10.86 -11.32
N ALA A 430 -14.38 -10.09 -11.46
CA ALA A 430 -13.25 -10.40 -12.31
C ALA A 430 -11.96 -10.38 -11.49
N ASP A 431 -11.13 -11.39 -11.69
CA ASP A 431 -9.84 -11.54 -11.01
C ASP A 431 -8.79 -10.70 -11.73
N VAL A 432 -8.98 -9.38 -11.65
CA VAL A 432 -8.13 -8.39 -12.28
C VAL A 432 -7.38 -7.66 -11.18
N GLY A 433 -6.13 -8.07 -10.96
CA GLY A 433 -5.15 -7.28 -10.22
C GLY A 433 -5.41 -7.10 -8.73
N SER A 434 -6.21 -7.95 -8.08
CA SER A 434 -6.40 -7.93 -6.63
C SER A 434 -6.12 -9.29 -5.99
N GLU A 435 -5.18 -9.30 -5.05
CA GLU A 435 -4.90 -10.47 -4.23
C GLU A 435 -6.09 -10.82 -3.33
N GLY A 436 -6.37 -12.11 -3.13
CA GLY A 436 -7.35 -12.58 -2.14
C GLY A 436 -8.81 -12.43 -2.57
N SER A 437 -9.10 -11.97 -3.78
CA SER A 437 -10.47 -11.84 -4.31
C SER A 437 -11.29 -13.12 -4.12
N ALA A 438 -10.74 -14.27 -4.53
CA ALA A 438 -11.38 -15.57 -4.38
C ALA A 438 -11.64 -15.96 -2.90
N GLU A 439 -10.76 -15.59 -1.99
CA GLU A 439 -10.88 -15.91 -0.56
C GLU A 439 -11.98 -15.08 0.09
N VAL A 440 -12.02 -13.78 -0.20
CA VAL A 440 -13.10 -12.86 0.19
C VAL A 440 -14.46 -13.38 -0.28
N PHE A 441 -14.54 -13.89 -1.51
CA PHE A 441 -15.80 -14.43 -2.05
C PHE A 441 -16.15 -15.81 -1.49
N SER A 442 -15.16 -16.65 -1.18
CA SER A 442 -15.39 -17.97 -0.57
C SER A 442 -15.94 -17.89 0.86
N THR A 443 -15.57 -16.84 1.61
CA THR A 443 -15.97 -16.62 3.00
C THR A 443 -17.33 -15.92 3.16
N SER A 444 -17.88 -15.36 2.08
CA SER A 444 -19.13 -14.59 2.06
C SER A 444 -20.43 -15.43 2.17
N GLY A 445 -20.38 -16.54 2.90
CA GLY A 445 -21.39 -17.61 2.99
C GLY A 445 -22.84 -17.14 2.84
N GLY A 446 -23.41 -17.38 1.65
CA GLY A 446 -24.74 -16.91 1.26
C GLY A 446 -24.78 -16.19 -0.10
N SER A 447 -23.65 -15.63 -0.54
CA SER A 447 -23.56 -14.88 -1.80
C SER A 447 -23.58 -15.80 -3.03
N ARG A 448 -24.33 -15.41 -4.08
CA ARG A 448 -24.23 -16.07 -5.39
C ARG A 448 -23.18 -15.35 -6.22
N VAL A 449 -22.01 -15.96 -6.38
CA VAL A 449 -20.84 -15.34 -7.02
C VAL A 449 -20.64 -15.90 -8.44
N ILE A 450 -20.44 -15.00 -9.41
CA ILE A 450 -20.17 -15.31 -10.82
C ILE A 450 -18.78 -14.76 -11.16
N LYS A 451 -17.81 -15.64 -11.43
CA LYS A 451 -16.49 -15.23 -11.93
C LYS A 451 -16.55 -15.04 -13.44
N LEU A 452 -16.03 -13.91 -13.93
CA LEU A 452 -15.78 -13.67 -15.34
C LEU A 452 -14.29 -13.60 -15.63
N THR A 453 -13.91 -13.97 -16.85
CA THR A 453 -12.54 -13.95 -17.39
C THR A 453 -12.57 -13.53 -18.85
N GLY A 454 -11.45 -13.02 -19.38
CA GLY A 454 -11.34 -12.55 -20.77
C GLY A 454 -11.17 -11.04 -20.86
N SER A 455 -10.90 -10.54 -22.08
CA SER A 455 -10.54 -9.14 -22.34
C SER A 455 -11.72 -8.16 -22.29
N ASP A 456 -12.95 -8.63 -22.49
CA ASP A 456 -14.19 -7.84 -22.48
C ASP A 456 -14.90 -7.83 -21.10
N VAL A 457 -14.18 -8.24 -20.05
CA VAL A 457 -14.78 -8.56 -18.76
C VAL A 457 -15.50 -7.36 -18.11
N ALA A 458 -14.93 -6.17 -18.21
CA ALA A 458 -15.52 -4.94 -17.68
C ALA A 458 -16.88 -4.65 -18.33
N ASP A 459 -16.98 -4.82 -19.65
CA ASP A 459 -18.20 -4.55 -20.41
C ASP A 459 -19.32 -5.52 -20.03
N ARG A 460 -18.99 -6.81 -19.86
CA ARG A 460 -19.95 -7.81 -19.40
C ARG A 460 -20.39 -7.58 -17.96
N MET A 461 -19.48 -7.18 -17.08
CA MET A 461 -19.81 -6.81 -15.70
C MET A 461 -20.79 -5.63 -15.66
N ILE A 462 -20.49 -4.54 -16.38
CA ILE A 462 -21.36 -3.36 -16.48
C ILE A 462 -22.74 -3.76 -17.00
N LYS A 463 -22.80 -4.58 -18.05
CA LYS A 463 -24.07 -5.06 -18.60
C LYS A 463 -24.88 -5.86 -17.58
N MET A 464 -24.25 -6.78 -16.85
CA MET A 464 -24.95 -7.65 -15.91
C MET A 464 -25.59 -6.87 -14.75
N ILE A 465 -24.89 -5.89 -14.19
CA ILE A 465 -25.45 -5.06 -13.11
C ILE A 465 -26.50 -4.07 -13.64
N ASN A 466 -26.29 -3.49 -14.83
CA ASN A 466 -27.27 -2.61 -15.45
C ASN A 466 -28.58 -3.34 -15.80
N ASP A 467 -28.47 -4.59 -16.28
CA ASP A 467 -29.59 -5.50 -16.52
C ASP A 467 -30.18 -6.09 -15.22
N ARG A 468 -29.71 -5.64 -14.03
CA ARG A 468 -30.13 -6.10 -12.69
C ARG A 468 -30.03 -7.61 -12.48
N ARG A 469 -29.09 -8.28 -13.16
CA ARG A 469 -28.83 -9.72 -13.00
C ARG A 469 -28.02 -10.03 -11.73
N VAL A 470 -27.34 -9.02 -11.21
CA VAL A 470 -26.50 -9.04 -10.01
C VAL A 470 -26.72 -7.76 -9.22
N ASP A 471 -26.41 -7.80 -7.93
CA ASP A 471 -26.51 -6.65 -7.02
C ASP A 471 -25.23 -5.80 -7.02
N LEU A 472 -24.07 -6.45 -7.20
CA LEU A 472 -22.74 -5.82 -7.22
C LEU A 472 -21.90 -6.37 -8.37
N ALA A 473 -21.08 -5.51 -8.96
CA ALA A 473 -20.01 -5.92 -9.86
C ALA A 473 -18.66 -5.45 -9.34
N LEU A 474 -17.77 -6.39 -9.01
CA LEU A 474 -16.50 -6.16 -8.34
C LEU A 474 -15.32 -6.43 -9.27
N GLY A 475 -14.46 -5.45 -9.49
CA GLY A 475 -13.30 -5.56 -10.38
C GLY A 475 -12.33 -4.40 -10.15
N ASP A 476 -11.21 -4.39 -10.86
CA ASP A 476 -10.23 -3.29 -10.74
C ASP A 476 -10.90 -1.94 -10.98
N TYR A 477 -10.72 -1.01 -10.03
CA TYR A 477 -11.40 0.27 -10.01
C TYR A 477 -11.11 1.08 -11.28
N ASN A 478 -9.84 1.13 -11.70
CA ASN A 478 -9.43 1.94 -12.85
C ASN A 478 -9.94 1.35 -14.17
N LEU A 479 -9.94 0.03 -14.31
CA LEU A 479 -10.53 -0.70 -15.43
C LEU A 479 -12.04 -0.45 -15.54
N LEU A 480 -12.76 -0.52 -14.41
CA LEU A 480 -14.20 -0.24 -14.37
C LEU A 480 -14.48 1.24 -14.66
N SER A 481 -13.70 2.15 -14.10
CA SER A 481 -13.80 3.60 -14.34
C SER A 481 -13.62 3.94 -15.81
N TYR A 482 -12.56 3.41 -16.43
CA TYR A 482 -12.27 3.58 -17.85
C TYR A 482 -13.38 3.03 -18.74
N SER A 483 -13.87 1.82 -18.45
CA SER A 483 -14.90 1.17 -19.25
C SER A 483 -16.27 1.85 -19.11
N MET A 484 -16.60 2.31 -17.91
CA MET A 484 -17.83 3.05 -17.63
C MET A 484 -17.84 4.40 -18.33
N GLY A 485 -16.73 5.15 -18.31
CA GLY A 485 -16.62 6.47 -18.95
C GLY A 485 -16.81 6.46 -20.48
N ARG A 486 -16.67 5.29 -21.12
CA ARG A 486 -16.85 5.10 -22.57
C ARG A 486 -18.27 4.71 -22.96
N LYS A 487 -19.17 4.46 -22.00
CA LYS A 487 -20.55 4.03 -22.27
C LYS A 487 -21.53 5.15 -21.97
N VAL A 488 -22.49 5.31 -22.88
CA VAL A 488 -23.63 6.23 -22.70
C VAL A 488 -24.75 5.49 -21.95
N GLY A 489 -25.47 6.18 -21.06
CA GLY A 489 -26.68 5.66 -20.42
C GLY A 489 -26.44 4.67 -19.27
N VAL A 490 -25.22 4.63 -18.71
CA VAL A 490 -24.92 3.81 -17.53
C VAL A 490 -25.46 4.51 -16.28
N ASN A 491 -26.49 3.93 -15.65
CA ASN A 491 -27.10 4.47 -14.43
C ASN A 491 -26.52 3.81 -13.17
N LEU A 492 -25.18 3.83 -13.08
CA LEU A 492 -24.41 3.22 -12.01
C LEU A 492 -23.39 4.22 -11.48
N LYS A 493 -22.90 3.99 -10.27
CA LYS A 493 -21.71 4.66 -9.75
C LYS A 493 -20.66 3.64 -9.39
N LEU A 494 -19.41 4.06 -9.50
CA LEU A 494 -18.25 3.28 -9.09
C LEU A 494 -17.78 3.77 -7.71
N VAL A 495 -17.66 2.85 -6.76
CA VAL A 495 -17.15 3.15 -5.41
C VAL A 495 -15.87 2.33 -5.15
N PRO A 496 -14.87 2.89 -4.46
CA PRO A 496 -13.72 2.11 -4.00
C PRO A 496 -14.14 1.15 -2.89
N THR A 497 -13.36 0.09 -2.69
CA THR A 497 -13.59 -0.85 -1.58
C THR A 497 -12.27 -1.40 -1.03
N SER A 498 -12.21 -1.57 0.29
CA SER A 498 -11.11 -2.23 1.00
C SER A 498 -11.34 -3.73 1.18
N LEU A 499 -12.32 -4.32 0.48
CA LEU A 499 -12.56 -5.77 0.47
C LEU A 499 -11.27 -6.55 0.15
N THR A 500 -10.41 -5.98 -0.68
CA THR A 500 -9.06 -6.47 -0.95
C THR A 500 -8.04 -5.37 -0.65
N GLY A 501 -6.76 -5.71 -0.69
CA GLY A 501 -5.69 -4.73 -0.60
C GLY A 501 -5.52 -3.83 -1.83
N PHE A 502 -4.70 -2.80 -1.65
CA PHE A 502 -4.18 -1.95 -2.71
C PHE A 502 -2.84 -2.49 -3.18
N SER A 503 -2.59 -2.50 -4.48
CA SER A 503 -1.36 -3.05 -5.06
C SER A 503 -0.79 -2.13 -6.11
N SER A 504 0.44 -1.66 -5.90
CA SER A 504 1.17 -0.92 -6.92
C SER A 504 1.40 -1.80 -8.15
N LEU A 505 1.33 -1.19 -9.33
CA LEU A 505 1.84 -1.80 -10.56
C LEU A 505 3.34 -1.52 -10.62
N VAL A 506 4.13 -2.59 -10.59
CA VAL A 506 5.58 -2.52 -10.46
C VAL A 506 6.27 -3.08 -11.70
N LEU A 507 7.39 -2.47 -12.06
CA LEU A 507 8.33 -3.03 -13.02
C LEU A 507 9.27 -4.00 -12.29
N VAL A 508 9.42 -5.21 -12.84
CA VAL A 508 10.18 -6.28 -12.18
C VAL A 508 11.25 -6.83 -13.12
N SER A 509 12.46 -7.03 -12.61
CA SER A 509 13.58 -7.64 -13.32
C SER A 509 14.24 -8.77 -12.51
N VAL A 510 15.26 -9.42 -13.09
CA VAL A 510 16.12 -10.38 -12.38
C VAL A 510 17.31 -9.65 -11.72
N PRO A 511 17.84 -10.11 -10.57
CA PRO A 511 18.92 -9.43 -9.84
C PRO A 511 20.23 -9.20 -10.60
N LYS A 512 20.50 -9.98 -11.66
CA LYS A 512 21.73 -9.95 -12.47
C LYS A 512 21.42 -9.64 -13.93
N GLU A 513 20.41 -8.80 -14.18
CA GLU A 513 20.23 -8.27 -15.53
C GLU A 513 21.45 -7.37 -15.81
N PRO A 514 22.29 -7.67 -16.85
CA PRO A 514 23.49 -6.89 -17.17
C PRO A 514 23.18 -5.41 -17.39
N GLU A 515 21.91 -5.17 -17.73
CA GLU A 515 21.22 -3.92 -17.72
C GLU A 515 20.19 -3.95 -16.59
N PHE A 516 20.59 -3.54 -15.38
CA PHE A 516 19.61 -2.85 -14.54
C PHE A 516 18.96 -1.68 -15.29
N GLY A 517 19.54 -1.29 -16.44
CA GLY A 517 18.91 -0.54 -17.50
C GLY A 517 18.91 0.90 -17.09
N SER A 518 19.10 1.78 -18.06
CA SER A 518 18.75 3.17 -17.82
C SER A 518 17.23 3.32 -17.66
N VAL A 519 16.41 2.31 -18.01
CA VAL A 519 14.94 2.35 -18.01
C VAL A 519 14.33 2.66 -16.64
N PRO A 520 14.64 1.95 -15.53
CA PRO A 520 14.10 2.32 -14.22
C PRO A 520 14.45 3.75 -13.80
N GLN A 521 15.68 4.20 -14.08
CA GLN A 521 16.12 5.56 -13.78
C GLN A 521 15.42 6.60 -14.68
N HIS A 522 15.27 6.30 -15.97
CA HIS A 522 14.56 7.16 -16.90
C HIS A 522 13.09 7.28 -16.51
N LEU A 523 12.45 6.18 -16.10
CA LEU A 523 11.11 6.21 -15.52
C LEU A 523 11.05 7.09 -14.28
N GLN A 524 11.95 6.90 -13.32
CA GLN A 524 12.01 7.72 -12.10
C GLN A 524 12.10 9.22 -12.45
N ASN A 525 13.07 9.59 -13.28
CA ASN A 525 13.29 10.97 -13.69
C ASN A 525 12.08 11.54 -14.45
N TRP A 526 11.51 10.75 -15.36
CA TRP A 526 10.32 11.13 -16.12
C TRP A 526 9.14 11.38 -15.19
N PHE A 527 8.84 10.50 -14.22
CA PHE A 527 7.74 10.71 -13.26
C PHE A 527 7.93 11.96 -12.40
N LEU A 528 9.16 12.22 -11.93
CA LEU A 528 9.47 13.42 -11.15
C LEU A 528 9.21 14.69 -11.97
N GLN A 529 9.64 14.74 -13.23
CA GLN A 529 9.44 15.88 -14.13
C GLN A 529 7.97 16.01 -14.56
N ALA A 530 7.34 14.91 -14.96
CA ALA A 530 5.97 14.88 -15.48
C ALA A 530 4.91 15.28 -14.45
N ARG A 531 5.16 15.00 -13.15
CA ARG A 531 4.30 15.51 -12.06
C ARG A 531 4.44 17.01 -11.87
N GLN A 532 5.65 17.54 -11.99
CA GLN A 532 5.90 18.98 -11.85
C GLN A 532 5.37 19.78 -13.04
N SER A 533 5.46 19.23 -14.25
CA SER A 533 4.99 19.88 -15.48
C SER A 533 3.48 19.72 -15.74
N GLY A 534 2.80 18.78 -15.06
CA GLY A 534 1.42 18.40 -15.34
C GLY A 534 1.26 17.45 -16.54
N GLU A 535 2.35 16.98 -17.14
CA GLU A 535 2.32 16.03 -18.25
C GLU A 535 1.69 14.70 -17.85
N LEU A 536 1.99 14.19 -16.65
CA LEU A 536 1.39 12.96 -16.14
C LEU A 536 -0.13 13.12 -16.02
N GLU A 537 -0.59 14.23 -15.44
CA GLU A 537 -2.02 14.52 -15.32
C GLU A 537 -2.70 14.58 -16.70
N SER A 538 -2.07 15.22 -17.69
CA SER A 538 -2.58 15.25 -19.06
C SER A 538 -2.70 13.85 -19.68
N ILE A 539 -1.72 12.96 -19.47
CA ILE A 539 -1.79 11.58 -19.94
C ILE A 539 -2.93 10.84 -19.23
N LEU A 540 -2.99 10.89 -17.91
CA LEU A 540 -3.99 10.17 -17.11
C LEU A 540 -5.42 10.62 -17.40
N ASN A 541 -5.65 11.91 -17.66
CA ASN A 541 -6.95 12.45 -18.05
C ASN A 541 -7.50 11.84 -19.34
N LYS A 542 -6.64 11.45 -20.30
CA LYS A 542 -7.07 10.73 -21.53
C LYS A 542 -7.68 9.37 -21.23
N TYR A 543 -7.36 8.80 -20.06
CA TYR A 543 -7.80 7.47 -19.61
C TYR A 543 -8.77 7.54 -18.42
N ASN A 544 -9.25 8.73 -18.03
CA ASN A 544 -10.11 8.94 -16.86
C ASN A 544 -9.49 8.40 -15.54
N LEU A 545 -8.19 8.66 -15.37
CA LEU A 545 -7.41 8.25 -14.21
C LEU A 545 -6.92 9.48 -13.43
N LYS A 546 -6.61 9.26 -12.15
CA LYS A 546 -5.95 10.24 -11.28
C LYS A 546 -4.55 9.76 -10.93
N ASP A 547 -3.65 10.70 -10.64
CA ASP A 547 -2.33 10.35 -10.10
C ASP A 547 -2.48 9.63 -8.75
N TRP A 548 -1.65 8.62 -8.55
CA TRP A 548 -1.62 7.76 -7.39
C TRP A 548 -0.53 8.15 -6.39
N HIS A 549 0.09 9.33 -6.53
CA HIS A 549 1.23 9.74 -5.68
C HIS A 549 0.96 9.62 -4.16
N LEU A 550 -0.29 9.82 -3.72
CA LEU A 550 -0.68 9.68 -2.30
C LEU A 550 -0.60 8.23 -1.82
N MET A 551 -0.76 7.29 -2.74
CA MET A 551 -0.75 5.85 -2.54
C MET A 551 0.62 5.22 -2.82
N SER A 552 1.49 5.89 -3.59
CA SER A 552 2.87 5.43 -3.85
C SER A 552 3.83 5.81 -2.74
N GLN A 553 4.94 5.07 -2.70
CA GLN A 553 6.10 5.40 -1.87
C GLN A 553 7.04 6.42 -2.53
N ASP A 554 6.92 6.61 -3.85
CA ASP A 554 7.78 7.45 -4.68
C ASP A 554 7.37 8.92 -4.78
#